data_AF-A0A3R7A013-F1
#
_entry.id   AF-A0A3R7A013-F1
#
_cell.length_a   1.000
_cell.length_b   1.000
_cell.length_c   1.000
_cell.angle_alpha   90.00
_cell.angle_beta   90.00
_cell.angle_gamma   90.00
#
_symmetry.space_group_name_H-M   'P 1'
#
loop_
_entity.id
_entity.type
_entity.pdbx_description
1 polymer ?
#
loop_
_entity_poly.entity_id
_entity_poly.type
_entity_poly.pdbx_seq_one_letter_code
_entity_poly.pdbx_strand_id
1 'polypeptide(L)'
;MANVRTACHKDGYIPSKLLLEHALKEAARAEFTDKMQFAFILLRTLDKRKQNRLDADFQGMRSLYDEHIGLLLGWARQSAPYLHVDSRDQNLVQLVVHILSHHPPTKSSTQEHVATTLRDLQNQAKNVRSRGTAGGSDELHEILTHVTFRRKETKNFSMYFAVYRANGGTICQKKSQLECAQAILKRSHTDGFNWRHLLVLNFDKADDDAQT
;
A
#
# COMPACT_ATOMS: atom_id res chain seq x y z
N MET A 1 22.86 21.90 -0.54
CA MET A 1 21.46 21.41 -0.66
C MET A 1 21.28 20.25 0.30
N ALA A 2 20.54 20.45 1.39
CA ALA A 2 20.31 19.38 2.37
C ALA A 2 19.27 18.41 1.81
N ASN A 3 19.77 17.28 1.31
CA ASN A 3 18.98 16.25 0.67
C ASN A 3 18.12 15.54 1.73
N VAL A 4 16.88 15.14 1.47
CA VAL A 4 16.03 14.40 2.44
C VAL A 4 16.77 13.17 3.02
N ARG A 5 17.69 12.59 2.23
CA ARG A 5 18.60 11.53 2.65
C ARG A 5 19.51 11.88 3.83
N THR A 6 19.93 13.14 3.96
CA THR A 6 20.77 13.61 5.08
C THR A 6 20.00 13.80 6.39
N ALA A 7 18.67 13.95 6.33
CA ALA A 7 17.79 14.05 7.49
C ALA A 7 17.32 12.68 8.01
N CYS A 8 17.59 11.60 7.28
CA CYS A 8 17.11 10.25 7.56
C CYS A 8 18.12 9.45 8.40
N HIS A 9 17.65 8.84 9.48
CA HIS A 9 18.43 7.88 10.26
C HIS A 9 18.67 6.60 9.45
N LYS A 10 19.71 5.84 9.80
CA LYS A 10 20.05 4.55 9.15
C LYS A 10 18.92 3.52 9.14
N ASP A 11 17.94 3.64 10.05
CA ASP A 11 16.76 2.76 10.10
C ASP A 11 15.57 3.31 9.27
N GLY A 12 15.78 4.32 8.42
CA GLY A 12 14.76 4.80 7.49
C GLY A 12 13.68 5.71 8.08
N TYR A 13 13.97 6.45 9.16
CA TYR A 13 13.05 7.41 9.79
C TYR A 13 13.74 8.71 10.16
N ILE A 14 12.96 9.77 10.41
CA ILE A 14 13.48 11.08 10.80
C ILE A 14 13.57 11.20 12.34
N PRO A 15 14.78 11.42 12.90
CA PRO A 15 15.00 11.30 14.34
C PRO A 15 14.64 12.54 15.15
N SER A 16 14.35 13.69 14.53
CA SER A 16 13.99 14.90 15.27
C SER A 16 12.91 15.73 14.56
N LYS A 17 12.14 16.47 15.36
CA LYS A 17 11.06 17.33 14.87
C LYS A 17 11.57 18.38 13.88
N LEU A 18 12.71 18.99 14.19
CA LEU A 18 13.32 20.03 13.36
C LEU A 18 13.79 19.49 12.00
N LEU A 19 14.30 18.25 11.97
CA LEU A 19 14.65 17.58 10.72
C LEU A 19 13.41 17.23 9.89
N LEU A 20 12.31 16.83 10.55
CA LEU A 20 11.05 16.53 9.85
C LEU A 20 10.47 17.81 9.22
N GLU A 21 10.48 18.91 9.97
CA GLU A 21 10.03 20.21 9.47
C GLU A 21 10.83 20.65 8.23
N HIS A 22 12.16 20.54 8.29
CA HIS A 22 13.00 20.84 7.14
C HIS A 22 12.69 19.93 5.94
N ALA A 23 12.55 18.63 6.19
CA ALA A 23 12.27 17.65 5.13
C ALA A 23 10.89 17.89 4.48
N LEU A 24 9.87 18.29 5.27
CA LEU A 24 8.55 18.68 4.75
C LEU A 24 8.61 19.96 3.91
N LYS A 25 9.39 20.97 4.33
CA LYS A 25 9.61 22.20 3.55
C LYS A 25 10.32 21.93 2.22
N GLU A 26 11.31 21.05 2.22
CA GLU A 26 11.98 20.60 1.00
C GLU A 26 11.01 19.83 0.08
N ALA A 27 10.22 18.92 0.66
CA ALA A 27 9.22 18.15 -0.08
C ALA A 27 8.10 19.03 -0.68
N ALA A 28 7.81 20.18 -0.06
CA ALA A 28 6.82 21.12 -0.56
C ALA A 28 7.29 21.92 -1.81
N ARG A 29 8.56 21.82 -2.20
CA ARG A 29 9.06 22.49 -3.42
C ARG A 29 8.51 21.84 -4.68
N ALA A 30 8.24 22.65 -5.70
CA ALA A 30 7.62 22.20 -6.95
C ALA A 30 8.44 21.13 -7.69
N GLU A 31 9.77 21.16 -7.56
CA GLU A 31 10.70 20.24 -8.25
C GLU A 31 11.02 18.96 -7.43
N PHE A 32 10.24 18.64 -6.40
CA PHE A 32 10.53 17.47 -5.58
C PHE A 32 10.23 16.16 -6.32
N THR A 33 11.28 15.41 -6.65
CA THR A 33 11.21 14.17 -7.45
C THR A 33 11.05 12.90 -6.62
N ASP A 34 11.55 12.87 -5.38
CA ASP A 34 11.63 11.66 -4.55
C ASP A 34 10.36 11.41 -3.70
N LYS A 35 9.17 11.70 -4.26
CA LYS A 35 7.87 11.66 -3.57
C LYS A 35 7.59 10.33 -2.86
N MET A 36 7.85 9.22 -3.55
CA MET A 36 7.70 7.85 -3.04
C MET A 36 8.62 7.59 -1.84
N GLN A 37 9.92 7.89 -2.00
CA GLN A 37 10.91 7.67 -0.94
C GLN A 37 10.59 8.52 0.29
N PHE A 38 10.19 9.77 0.09
CA PHE A 38 9.79 10.65 1.17
C PHE A 38 8.55 10.15 1.90
N ALA A 39 7.50 9.76 1.18
CA ALA A 39 6.28 9.22 1.79
C ALA A 39 6.57 7.96 2.62
N PHE A 40 7.49 7.10 2.17
CA PHE A 40 7.89 5.91 2.92
C PHE A 40 8.64 6.26 4.22
N ILE A 41 9.58 7.22 4.14
CA ILE A 41 10.30 7.72 5.32
C ILE A 41 9.33 8.37 6.32
N LEU A 42 8.33 9.12 5.82
CA LEU A 42 7.31 9.74 6.64
C LEU A 42 6.46 8.70 7.37
N LEU A 43 5.99 7.65 6.68
CA LEU A 43 5.27 6.53 7.28
C LEU A 43 6.09 5.91 8.42
N ARG A 44 7.34 5.52 8.15
CA ARG A 44 8.24 4.93 9.13
C ARG A 44 8.49 5.84 10.32
N THR A 45 8.58 7.15 10.09
CA THR A 45 8.74 8.16 11.14
C THR A 45 7.51 8.19 12.06
N LEU A 46 6.31 8.23 11.50
CA LEU A 46 5.07 8.25 12.28
C LEU A 46 4.87 6.95 13.06
N ASP A 47 5.15 5.79 12.44
CA ASP A 47 5.04 4.47 13.08
C ASP A 47 6.00 4.34 14.27
N LYS A 48 7.28 4.69 14.08
CA LYS A 48 8.30 4.58 15.14
C LYS A 48 7.97 5.49 16.32
N ARG A 49 7.45 6.70 16.06
CA ARG A 49 7.07 7.64 17.13
C ARG A 49 5.82 7.18 17.89
N LYS A 50 4.84 6.61 17.19
CA LYS A 50 3.66 6.01 17.81
C LYS A 50 4.04 4.83 18.72
N GLN A 51 5.04 4.04 18.35
CA GLN A 51 5.53 2.92 19.16
C GLN A 51 6.31 3.35 20.41
N ASN A 52 7.05 4.45 20.34
CA ASN A 52 7.93 4.91 21.43
C ASN A 52 7.20 5.57 22.62
N ARG A 53 5.87 5.75 22.60
CA ARG A 53 5.01 6.23 23.71
C ARG A 53 5.43 7.55 24.40
N LEU A 54 6.38 8.30 23.86
CA LEU A 54 6.72 9.65 24.32
C LEU A 54 5.70 10.63 23.73
N ASP A 55 4.57 10.77 24.41
CA ASP A 55 3.38 11.48 23.90
C ASP A 55 3.67 12.91 23.41
N ALA A 56 4.54 13.65 24.10
CA ALA A 56 4.88 15.04 23.73
C ALA A 56 5.66 15.14 22.40
N ASP A 57 6.60 14.21 22.16
CA ASP A 57 7.39 14.18 20.92
C ASP A 57 6.53 13.69 19.74
N PHE A 58 5.65 12.71 19.98
CA PHE A 58 4.70 12.24 18.97
C PHE A 58 3.68 13.33 18.59
N GLN A 59 3.12 14.06 19.56
CA GLN A 59 2.21 15.19 19.28
C GLN A 59 2.89 16.29 18.46
N GLY A 60 4.15 16.63 18.78
CA GLY A 60 4.92 17.61 18.02
C GLY A 60 5.16 17.20 16.56
N MET A 61 5.50 15.94 16.33
CA MET A 61 5.66 15.37 14.98
C MET A 61 4.33 15.31 14.22
N ARG A 62 3.25 14.93 14.92
CA ARG A 62 1.93 14.80 14.33
C ARG A 62 1.34 16.15 13.94
N SER A 63 1.57 17.21 14.72
CA SER A 63 1.16 18.57 14.35
C SER A 63 1.81 19.02 13.04
N LEU A 64 3.11 18.76 12.85
CA LEU A 64 3.81 19.09 11.61
C LEU A 64 3.27 18.32 10.41
N TYR A 65 3.01 17.03 10.60
CA TYR A 65 2.38 16.20 9.59
C TYR A 65 0.99 16.74 9.20
N ASP A 66 0.15 17.05 10.19
CA ASP A 66 -1.22 17.56 9.96
C ASP A 66 -1.23 18.85 9.14
N GLU A 67 -0.29 19.76 9.39
CA GLU A 67 -0.10 21.00 8.62
C GLU A 67 0.27 20.74 7.14
N HIS A 68 0.93 19.61 6.87
CA HIS A 68 1.44 19.27 5.54
C HIS A 68 0.66 18.12 4.87
N ILE A 69 -0.47 17.67 5.42
CA ILE A 69 -1.33 16.65 4.78
C ILE A 69 -1.75 17.07 3.37
N GLY A 70 -1.95 18.37 3.14
CA GLY A 70 -2.27 18.94 1.82
C GLY A 70 -1.22 18.60 0.75
N LEU A 71 0.05 18.46 1.13
CA LEU A 71 1.13 18.05 0.23
C LEU A 71 0.89 16.61 -0.30
N LEU A 72 0.62 15.67 0.62
CA LEU A 72 0.39 14.27 0.28
C LEU A 72 -0.88 14.11 -0.56
N LEU A 73 -1.96 14.81 -0.19
CA LEU A 73 -3.19 14.83 -0.98
C LEU A 73 -2.96 15.42 -2.37
N GLY A 74 -2.15 16.49 -2.47
CA GLY A 74 -1.77 17.10 -3.73
C GLY A 74 -1.03 16.13 -4.65
N TRP A 75 -0.03 15.42 -4.11
CA TRP A 75 0.68 14.38 -4.85
C TRP A 75 -0.24 13.24 -5.30
N ALA A 76 -1.12 12.76 -4.41
CA ALA A 76 -2.04 11.70 -4.77
C ALA A 76 -3.03 12.14 -5.86
N ARG A 77 -3.55 13.37 -5.81
CA ARG A 77 -4.42 13.93 -6.86
C ARG A 77 -3.69 14.12 -8.19
N GLN A 78 -2.44 14.57 -8.17
CA GLN A 78 -1.62 14.70 -9.39
C GLN A 78 -1.33 13.35 -10.03
N SER A 79 -1.16 12.31 -9.22
CA SER A 79 -0.83 10.95 -9.67
C SER A 79 -2.08 10.16 -10.08
N ALA A 80 -3.27 10.57 -9.61
CA ALA A 80 -4.55 9.88 -9.84
C ALA A 80 -4.91 9.65 -11.33
N PRO A 81 -4.68 10.60 -12.26
CA PRO A 81 -4.91 10.38 -13.68
C PRO A 81 -4.04 9.28 -14.29
N TYR A 82 -2.85 9.03 -13.74
CA TYR A 82 -1.83 8.14 -14.31
C TYR A 82 -1.86 6.73 -13.72
N LEU A 83 -2.82 6.44 -12.83
CA LEU A 83 -2.95 5.15 -12.13
C LEU A 83 -3.07 3.92 -13.04
N HIS A 84 -3.44 4.06 -14.31
CA HIS A 84 -3.49 2.95 -15.27
C HIS A 84 -2.19 2.71 -16.01
N VAL A 85 -1.28 3.69 -16.05
CA VAL A 85 -0.13 3.68 -16.95
C VAL A 85 1.17 3.56 -16.18
N ASP A 86 1.23 4.09 -14.95
CA ASP A 86 2.46 4.13 -14.16
C ASP A 86 2.28 3.45 -12.79
N SER A 87 3.05 2.36 -12.60
CA SER A 87 3.09 1.62 -11.34
C SER A 87 3.69 2.43 -10.19
N ARG A 88 4.53 3.43 -10.47
CA ARG A 88 5.10 4.34 -9.46
C ARG A 88 4.04 5.29 -8.92
N ASP A 89 3.20 5.85 -9.80
CA ASP A 89 2.07 6.70 -9.39
C ASP A 89 1.02 5.91 -8.61
N GLN A 90 0.77 4.66 -9.02
CA GLN A 90 -0.08 3.76 -8.26
C GLN A 90 0.47 3.48 -6.86
N ASN A 91 1.76 3.15 -6.75
CA ASN A 91 2.41 2.90 -5.46
C ASN A 91 2.40 4.15 -4.57
N LEU A 92 2.61 5.34 -5.15
CA LEU A 92 2.56 6.61 -4.42
C LEU A 92 1.16 6.87 -3.85
N VAL A 93 0.11 6.70 -4.66
CA VAL A 93 -1.29 6.87 -4.20
C VAL A 93 -1.62 5.84 -3.12
N GLN A 94 -1.24 4.58 -3.28
CA GLN A 94 -1.48 3.54 -2.27
C GLN A 94 -0.77 3.86 -0.95
N LEU A 95 0.47 4.34 -1.01
CA LEU A 95 1.25 4.71 0.17
C LEU A 95 0.64 5.92 0.89
N VAL A 96 0.20 6.94 0.15
CA VAL A 96 -0.50 8.11 0.73
C VAL A 96 -1.81 7.69 1.40
N VAL A 97 -2.61 6.84 0.76
CA VAL A 97 -3.85 6.29 1.33
C VAL A 97 -3.55 5.52 2.62
N HIS A 98 -2.49 4.72 2.64
CA HIS A 98 -2.07 3.96 3.82
C HIS A 98 -1.70 4.88 4.99
N ILE A 99 -0.85 5.89 4.73
CA ILE A 99 -0.44 6.88 5.74
C ILE A 99 -1.65 7.58 6.35
N LEU A 100 -2.55 8.12 5.52
CA LEU A 100 -3.72 8.87 5.98
C LEU A 100 -4.73 7.99 6.74
N SER A 101 -4.78 6.69 6.44
CA SER A 101 -5.64 5.74 7.16
C SER A 101 -5.05 5.32 8.51
N HIS A 102 -3.73 5.11 8.58
CA HIS A 102 -3.04 4.69 9.81
C HIS A 102 -2.76 5.85 10.77
N HIS A 103 -2.60 7.05 10.22
CA HIS A 103 -2.32 8.30 10.92
C HIS A 103 -3.28 9.39 10.43
N PRO A 104 -4.58 9.33 10.81
CA PRO A 104 -5.55 10.34 10.39
C PRO A 104 -5.23 11.71 11.00
N PRO A 105 -5.58 12.83 10.33
CA PRO A 105 -5.45 14.17 10.91
C PRO A 105 -6.17 14.29 12.25
N THR A 106 -5.66 15.14 13.13
CA THR A 106 -6.30 15.41 14.43
C THR A 106 -7.48 16.37 14.32
N LYS A 107 -7.45 17.31 13.36
CA LYS A 107 -8.52 18.30 13.13
C LYS A 107 -9.69 17.69 12.35
N SER A 108 -10.91 17.82 12.89
CA SER A 108 -12.14 17.31 12.28
C SER A 108 -12.42 17.86 10.88
N SER A 109 -12.20 19.16 10.66
CA SER A 109 -12.34 19.79 9.33
C SER A 109 -11.38 19.19 8.29
N THR A 110 -10.17 18.82 8.72
CA THR A 110 -9.18 18.17 7.85
C THR A 110 -9.51 16.69 7.62
N GLN A 111 -10.10 16.01 8.61
CA GLN A 111 -10.58 14.62 8.45
C GLN A 111 -11.65 14.50 7.37
N GLU A 112 -12.62 15.42 7.34
CA GLU A 112 -13.66 15.41 6.32
C GLU A 112 -13.08 15.65 4.92
N HIS A 113 -12.18 16.63 4.79
CA HIS A 113 -11.49 16.91 3.53
C HIS A 113 -10.66 15.71 3.03
N VAL A 114 -9.91 15.07 3.93
CA VAL A 114 -9.13 13.85 3.64
C VAL A 114 -10.06 12.73 3.21
N ALA A 115 -11.15 12.47 3.95
CA ALA A 115 -12.10 11.41 3.64
C ALA A 115 -12.74 11.59 2.25
N THR A 116 -13.17 12.80 1.91
CA THR A 116 -13.72 13.12 0.59
C THR A 116 -12.68 12.88 -0.51
N THR A 117 -11.45 13.36 -0.30
CA THR A 117 -10.36 13.19 -1.27
C THR A 117 -10.01 11.71 -1.48
N LEU A 118 -9.99 10.91 -0.41
CA LEU A 118 -9.74 9.47 -0.50
C LEU A 118 -10.86 8.76 -1.26
N ARG A 119 -12.13 9.14 -1.07
CA ARG A 119 -13.25 8.60 -1.86
C ARG A 119 -13.13 8.95 -3.34
N ASP A 120 -12.76 10.18 -3.67
CA ASP A 120 -12.57 10.62 -5.05
C ASP A 120 -11.43 9.85 -5.74
N LEU A 121 -10.30 9.69 -5.05
CA LEU A 121 -9.18 8.89 -5.53
C LEU A 121 -9.57 7.42 -5.76
N GLN A 122 -10.34 6.84 -4.83
CA GLN A 122 -10.87 5.48 -4.98
C GLN A 122 -11.85 5.37 -6.16
N ASN A 123 -12.71 6.36 -6.35
CA ASN A 123 -13.66 6.39 -7.47
C ASN A 123 -12.95 6.56 -8.82
N GLN A 124 -11.89 7.37 -8.89
CA GLN A 124 -11.06 7.47 -10.08
C GLN A 124 -10.32 6.17 -10.37
N ALA A 125 -9.76 5.50 -9.36
CA ALA A 125 -9.17 4.17 -9.53
C ALA A 125 -10.19 3.12 -10.03
N LYS A 126 -11.46 3.22 -9.62
CA LYS A 126 -12.56 2.37 -10.12
C LYS A 126 -12.95 2.70 -11.56
N ASN A 127 -12.99 3.98 -11.93
CA ASN A 127 -13.32 4.46 -13.28
C ASN A 127 -12.22 4.15 -14.30
N VAL A 128 -10.96 4.16 -13.86
CA VAL A 128 -9.81 3.71 -14.63
C VAL A 128 -9.89 2.20 -14.92
N ARG A 129 -10.33 1.40 -13.94
CA ARG A 129 -10.55 -0.05 -14.11
C ARG A 129 -11.77 -0.41 -14.97
N SER A 130 -12.70 0.51 -15.21
CA SER A 130 -13.89 0.28 -16.05
C SER A 130 -13.72 0.72 -17.52
N ARG A 131 -12.56 1.28 -17.89
CA ARG A 131 -12.16 1.49 -19.30
C ARG A 131 -11.21 0.43 -19.85
N GLY A 132 -10.85 -0.57 -19.05
CA GLY A 132 -10.16 -1.78 -19.51
C GLY A 132 -11.13 -2.93 -19.72
N THR A 133 -11.92 -2.89 -20.79
CA THR A 133 -12.54 -4.11 -21.32
C THR A 133 -11.47 -4.94 -22.01
N ALA A 134 -10.73 -5.72 -21.23
CA ALA A 134 -9.96 -6.87 -21.70
C ALA A 134 -10.20 -8.02 -20.71
N GLY A 135 -10.57 -9.18 -21.26
CA GLY A 135 -11.43 -10.16 -20.60
C GLY A 135 -10.85 -10.85 -19.37
N GLY A 136 -11.73 -11.48 -18.58
CA GLY A 136 -11.37 -12.28 -17.40
C GLY A 136 -10.42 -13.46 -17.65
N SER A 137 -9.93 -13.65 -18.88
CA SER A 137 -8.81 -14.54 -19.22
C SER A 137 -7.47 -14.00 -18.73
N ASP A 138 -7.24 -12.68 -18.78
CA ASP A 138 -5.94 -12.08 -18.45
C ASP A 138 -5.71 -12.01 -16.94
N GLU A 139 -6.73 -11.63 -16.15
CA GLU A 139 -6.64 -11.68 -14.68
C GLU A 139 -6.52 -13.12 -14.16
N LEU A 140 -7.16 -14.07 -14.82
CA LEU A 140 -7.05 -15.48 -14.47
C LEU A 140 -5.62 -15.99 -14.71
N HIS A 141 -5.02 -15.59 -15.84
CA HIS A 141 -3.63 -15.91 -16.15
C HIS A 141 -2.67 -15.28 -15.14
N GLU A 142 -2.91 -14.03 -14.74
CA GLU A 142 -2.09 -13.34 -13.74
C GLU A 142 -2.16 -14.02 -12.37
N ILE A 143 -3.35 -14.45 -11.93
CA ILE A 143 -3.51 -15.22 -10.68
C ILE A 143 -2.72 -16.53 -10.76
N LEU A 144 -2.80 -17.27 -11.86
CA LEU A 144 -2.08 -18.53 -12.04
C LEU A 144 -0.55 -18.33 -12.02
N THR A 145 -0.07 -17.21 -12.55
CA THR A 145 1.36 -16.91 -12.64
C THR A 145 1.95 -16.38 -11.34
N HIS A 146 1.21 -15.55 -10.60
CA HIS A 146 1.76 -14.80 -9.47
C HIS A 146 1.32 -15.28 -8.09
N VAL A 147 0.22 -16.02 -7.96
CA VAL A 147 -0.24 -16.51 -6.65
C VAL A 147 0.45 -17.82 -6.29
N THR A 148 0.86 -17.94 -5.01
CA THR A 148 1.41 -19.19 -4.49
C THR A 148 0.28 -20.22 -4.27
N PHE A 149 0.32 -21.29 -5.06
CA PHE A 149 -0.52 -22.48 -4.84
C PHE A 149 0.26 -23.54 -4.08
N ARG A 150 -0.21 -23.92 -2.88
CA ARG A 150 0.40 -25.01 -2.11
C ARG A 150 -0.36 -26.31 -2.35
N ARG A 151 0.34 -27.30 -2.87
CA ARG A 151 -0.19 -28.66 -2.99
C ARG A 151 -0.22 -29.31 -1.60
N LYS A 152 -1.36 -29.92 -1.26
CA LYS A 152 -1.61 -30.58 0.03
C LYS A 152 -2.29 -31.93 -0.21
N GLU A 153 -2.05 -32.85 0.70
CA GLU A 153 -2.61 -34.19 0.68
C GLU A 153 -3.53 -34.38 1.89
N THR A 154 -4.68 -35.02 1.70
CA THR A 154 -5.58 -35.38 2.79
C THR A 154 -5.18 -36.73 3.40
N LYS A 155 -5.73 -37.04 4.59
CA LYS A 155 -5.54 -38.35 5.24
C LYS A 155 -6.01 -39.55 4.40
N ASN A 156 -6.83 -39.31 3.39
CA ASN A 156 -7.34 -40.32 2.46
C ASN A 156 -6.58 -40.28 1.12
N PHE A 157 -5.34 -39.79 1.09
CA PHE A 157 -4.47 -39.70 -0.10
C PHE A 157 -5.06 -38.88 -1.26
N SER A 158 -6.00 -37.97 -0.98
CA SER A 158 -6.55 -37.08 -2.00
C SER A 158 -5.75 -35.78 -2.05
N MET A 159 -5.38 -35.36 -3.25
CA MET A 159 -4.60 -34.14 -3.46
C MET A 159 -5.50 -32.94 -3.67
N TYR A 160 -5.12 -31.79 -3.11
CA TYR A 160 -5.76 -30.50 -3.34
C TYR A 160 -4.73 -29.37 -3.35
N PHE A 161 -5.11 -28.23 -3.91
CA PHE A 161 -4.36 -26.99 -3.86
C PHE A 161 -5.03 -26.03 -2.88
N ALA A 162 -4.22 -25.45 -2.01
CA ALA A 162 -4.62 -24.41 -1.08
C ALA A 162 -3.93 -23.09 -1.42
N VAL A 163 -4.70 -22.02 -1.37
CA VAL A 163 -4.19 -20.65 -1.45
C VAL A 163 -4.43 -19.98 -0.10
N TYR A 164 -3.39 -19.29 0.37
CA TYR A 164 -3.39 -18.64 1.67
C TYR A 164 -3.34 -17.13 1.49
N ARG A 165 -3.97 -16.45 2.43
CA ARG A 165 -3.80 -15.04 2.66
C ARG A 165 -2.43 -14.79 3.28
N ALA A 166 -1.88 -13.60 3.07
CA ALA A 166 -0.65 -13.17 3.74
C ALA A 166 -0.76 -13.23 5.28
N ASN A 167 -1.98 -13.10 5.84
CA ASN A 167 -2.24 -13.22 7.28
C ASN A 167 -2.49 -14.66 7.76
N GLY A 168 -2.19 -15.68 6.96
CA GLY A 168 -2.30 -17.10 7.32
C GLY A 168 -3.69 -17.71 7.13
N GLY A 169 -4.73 -16.91 6.84
CA GLY A 169 -6.06 -17.43 6.55
C GLY A 169 -6.15 -18.17 5.21
N THR A 170 -6.92 -19.24 5.13
CA THR A 170 -7.11 -19.94 3.85
C THR A 170 -8.19 -19.23 3.01
N ILE A 171 -7.87 -18.88 1.75
CA ILE A 171 -8.85 -18.26 0.84
C ILE A 171 -9.54 -19.30 -0.05
N CYS A 172 -8.82 -20.36 -0.42
CA CYS A 172 -9.28 -21.37 -1.35
C CYS A 172 -8.65 -22.74 -1.06
N GLN A 173 -9.46 -23.80 -1.19
CA GLN A 173 -9.03 -25.20 -1.22
C GLN A 173 -9.82 -25.93 -2.32
N LYS A 174 -9.15 -26.32 -3.40
CA LYS A 174 -9.77 -26.94 -4.58
C LYS A 174 -8.89 -28.01 -5.20
N LYS A 175 -9.43 -28.82 -6.12
CA LYS A 175 -8.70 -29.96 -6.70
C LYS A 175 -7.61 -29.51 -7.69
N SER A 176 -7.78 -28.33 -8.29
CA SER A 176 -6.82 -27.76 -9.23
C SER A 176 -6.49 -26.29 -8.91
N GLN A 177 -5.35 -25.82 -9.42
CA GLN A 177 -4.96 -24.41 -9.36
C GLN A 177 -5.95 -23.53 -10.11
N LEU A 178 -6.45 -23.99 -11.27
CA LEU A 178 -7.43 -23.29 -12.08
C LEU A 178 -8.75 -23.05 -11.34
N GLU A 179 -9.26 -24.07 -10.63
CA GLU A 179 -10.47 -23.93 -9.80
C GLU A 179 -10.26 -22.90 -8.68
N CYS A 180 -9.06 -22.85 -8.10
CA CYS A 180 -8.75 -21.82 -7.11
C CYS A 180 -8.62 -20.43 -7.71
N ALA A 181 -7.98 -20.30 -8.88
CA ALA A 181 -7.83 -19.03 -9.57
C ALA A 181 -9.19 -18.44 -9.98
N GLN A 182 -10.10 -19.28 -10.48
CA GLN A 182 -11.47 -18.89 -10.81
C GLN A 182 -12.26 -18.46 -9.56
N ALA A 183 -12.10 -19.17 -8.43
CA ALA A 183 -12.75 -18.81 -7.17
C ALA A 183 -12.24 -17.47 -6.62
N ILE A 184 -10.93 -17.21 -6.71
CA ILE A 184 -10.30 -15.95 -6.32
C ILE A 184 -10.82 -14.81 -7.20
N LEU A 185 -10.87 -15.00 -8.51
CA LEU A 185 -11.35 -14.01 -9.46
C LEU A 185 -12.83 -13.67 -9.21
N LYS A 186 -13.67 -14.69 -9.05
CA LYS A 186 -15.10 -14.51 -8.73
C LYS A 186 -15.29 -13.71 -7.45
N ARG A 187 -14.56 -14.05 -6.38
CA ARG A 187 -14.62 -13.30 -5.11
C ARG A 187 -14.07 -11.88 -5.24
N SER A 188 -13.07 -11.67 -6.09
CA SER A 188 -12.54 -10.34 -6.38
C SER A 188 -13.61 -9.44 -6.96
N HIS A 189 -14.40 -9.96 -7.88
CA HIS A 189 -15.47 -9.22 -8.55
C HIS A 189 -16.72 -9.07 -7.68
N THR A 190 -17.10 -10.08 -6.90
CA THR A 190 -18.30 -10.02 -6.05
C THR A 190 -18.08 -9.26 -4.75
N ASP A 191 -16.96 -9.48 -4.05
CA ASP A 191 -16.71 -8.97 -2.70
C ASP A 191 -15.86 -7.67 -2.71
N GLY A 192 -15.45 -7.18 -3.88
CA GLY A 192 -14.47 -6.08 -4.01
C GLY A 192 -13.08 -6.43 -3.48
N PHE A 193 -12.80 -7.72 -3.35
CA PHE A 193 -11.57 -8.28 -2.79
C PHE A 193 -10.38 -8.06 -3.76
N ASN A 194 -9.33 -7.35 -3.33
CA ASN A 194 -8.13 -7.17 -4.15
C ASN A 194 -7.10 -8.27 -3.82
N TRP A 195 -7.08 -9.33 -4.63
CA TRP A 195 -6.26 -10.52 -4.41
C TRP A 195 -4.75 -10.26 -4.41
N ARG A 196 -4.28 -9.24 -5.14
CA ARG A 196 -2.86 -8.89 -5.29
C ARG A 196 -2.19 -8.44 -3.99
N HIS A 197 -2.96 -7.94 -3.02
CA HIS A 197 -2.45 -7.46 -1.72
C HIS A 197 -2.79 -8.38 -0.55
N LEU A 198 -3.59 -9.41 -0.80
CA LEU A 198 -4.16 -10.24 0.27
C LEU A 198 -3.67 -11.67 0.22
N LEU A 199 -3.12 -12.13 -0.90
CA LEU A 199 -2.65 -13.50 -1.10
C LEU A 199 -1.14 -13.58 -1.06
N VAL A 200 -0.62 -14.73 -0.64
CA VAL A 200 0.80 -15.05 -0.75
C VAL A 200 1.16 -15.19 -2.23
N LEU A 201 2.14 -14.44 -2.69
CA LEU A 201 2.60 -14.43 -4.08
C LEU A 201 3.83 -15.32 -4.25
N ASN A 202 4.18 -15.66 -5.49
CA ASN A 202 5.33 -16.52 -5.78
C ASN A 202 6.67 -15.84 -5.42
N PHE A 203 6.75 -14.51 -5.47
CA PHE A 203 7.95 -13.76 -5.12
C PHE A 203 8.21 -13.71 -3.61
N ASP A 204 7.18 -13.90 -2.77
CA ASP A 204 7.33 -13.96 -1.30
C ASP A 204 8.15 -15.19 -0.85
N LYS A 205 8.38 -16.17 -1.73
CA LYS A 205 9.24 -17.33 -1.46
C LYS A 205 10.73 -17.05 -1.64
N ALA A 206 11.10 -16.03 -2.42
CA ALA A 206 12.50 -15.78 -2.75
C ALA A 206 13.32 -15.27 -1.55
N ASP A 207 12.66 -14.74 -0.52
CA ASP A 207 13.31 -14.30 0.72
C ASP A 207 13.44 -15.40 1.79
N ASP A 208 12.64 -16.47 1.72
CA ASP A 208 12.71 -17.59 2.69
C ASP A 208 13.79 -18.62 2.29
N ASP A 209 14.04 -18.83 0.99
CA ASP A 209 15.09 -19.75 0.52
C ASP A 209 16.51 -19.13 0.60
N ALA A 210 16.63 -17.84 0.92
CA ALA A 210 17.91 -17.15 1.13
C ALA A 210 18.42 -17.23 2.60
N GLN A 211 17.69 -17.93 3.48
CA GLN A 211 18.06 -18.13 4.89
C GLN A 211 18.30 -19.60 5.28
N THR A 212 18.55 -20.49 4.32
CA THR A 212 19.11 -21.84 4.59
C THR A 212 20.49 -22.01 3.99
#